data_AF-W6NUT5-F1
#
_entry.id   AF-W6NUT5-F1
#
_cell.length_a   1.000
_cell.length_b   1.000
_cell.length_c   1.000
_cell.angle_alpha   90.00
_cell.angle_beta   90.00
_cell.angle_gamma   90.00
#
_symmetry.space_group_name_H-M   'P 1'
#
loop_
_entity.id
_entity.type
_entity.pdbx_description
1 polymer ?
#
loop_
_entity_poly.entity_id
_entity_poly.type
_entity_poly.pdbx_seq_one_letter_code
_entity_poly.pdbx_strand_id
1 'polypeptide(L)'
;MVLVSTTCISGVSSSHSLELTEVLATIPATDRWAPGYYHSFGITDNYFILFETPERISLMKLITKQITSMSFNDCMYWDQNLGVNVIIFDRIERKRVERKVTSDAFFTFHHANSYEKDDFLVLDYAKIMSPGNFDDLLLEHMRTGGFRSPKSGFKPHLYRMIIPLNVSEKSRPGDDLLSSCEFAGDCKAILREDGSIHCTDMKMCDISLEFPRYCYDLNMRDYRYVYGSCLVHEENEKHGVVKVDLKDSTFKLWSKDAADHLCGEPILVNKPGYSKEDEGVLIVPVVTCREGDVPYVVVLNAETLEEQARFVVPQSRIPLGFHAHYTQRSN
;
A
#
# COMPACT_ATOMS: atom_id res chain seq x y z
N MET A 1 9.12 -14.82 6.30
CA MET A 1 7.66 -14.72 6.08
C MET A 1 7.11 -16.08 5.64
N VAL A 2 5.88 -16.42 6.05
CA VAL A 2 5.17 -17.63 5.59
C VAL A 2 4.02 -17.18 4.69
N LEU A 3 4.01 -17.62 3.45
CA LEU A 3 2.92 -17.37 2.50
C LEU A 3 1.94 -18.54 2.56
N VAL A 4 0.65 -18.24 2.69
CA VAL A 4 -0.39 -19.25 2.81
C VAL A 4 -1.49 -19.07 1.75
N SER A 5 -2.16 -20.15 1.41
CA SER A 5 -3.34 -20.15 0.53
C SER A 5 -4.42 -21.05 1.10
N THR A 6 -5.68 -20.64 0.95
CA THR A 6 -6.85 -21.45 1.29
C THR A 6 -7.61 -21.73 0.00
N THR A 7 -7.78 -22.99 -0.36
CA THR A 7 -8.59 -23.37 -1.53
C THR A 7 -10.05 -23.52 -1.11
N CYS A 8 -10.97 -22.79 -1.74
CA CYS A 8 -12.41 -23.06 -1.62
C CYS A 8 -12.77 -24.25 -2.52
N ILE A 9 -13.29 -25.33 -1.94
CA ILE A 9 -13.77 -26.49 -2.70
C ILE A 9 -15.25 -26.31 -3.03
N SER A 10 -15.62 -26.45 -4.30
CA SER A 10 -17.01 -26.64 -4.71
C SER A 10 -17.55 -27.96 -4.15
N GLY A 11 -18.54 -27.90 -3.26
CA GLY A 11 -19.21 -29.10 -2.72
C GLY A 11 -18.97 -29.37 -1.23
N VAL A 12 -18.25 -28.52 -0.50
CA VAL A 12 -18.11 -28.64 0.96
C VAL A 12 -19.26 -27.90 1.65
N SER A 13 -19.91 -28.55 2.60
CA SER A 13 -21.11 -28.05 3.32
C SER A 13 -20.81 -26.95 4.34
N SER A 14 -19.57 -26.46 4.41
CA SER A 14 -19.07 -25.51 5.41
C SER A 14 -18.42 -24.31 4.71
N SER A 15 -18.94 -23.12 4.96
CA SER A 15 -18.40 -21.83 4.49
C SER A 15 -17.31 -21.26 5.40
N HIS A 16 -16.73 -22.07 6.30
CA HIS A 16 -16.05 -21.56 7.50
C HIS A 16 -14.68 -22.17 7.83
N SER A 17 -13.99 -22.86 6.93
CA SER A 17 -12.77 -23.59 7.35
C SER A 17 -11.46 -23.08 6.74
N LEU A 18 -10.54 -22.68 7.64
CA LEU A 18 -9.10 -22.54 7.37
C LEU A 18 -8.39 -23.90 7.33
N GLU A 19 -9.13 -25.01 7.35
CA GLU A 19 -8.57 -26.38 7.44
C GLU A 19 -7.77 -26.77 6.20
N LEU A 20 -8.02 -26.10 5.07
CA LEU A 20 -7.31 -26.27 3.80
C LEU A 20 -6.21 -25.21 3.60
N THR A 21 -5.81 -24.53 4.67
CA THR A 21 -4.70 -23.58 4.60
C THR A 21 -3.40 -24.34 4.38
N GLU A 22 -2.77 -24.07 3.25
CA GLU A 22 -1.47 -24.62 2.87
C GLU A 22 -0.39 -23.53 2.95
N VAL A 23 0.79 -23.89 3.44
CA VAL A 23 1.99 -23.06 3.31
C VAL A 23 2.55 -23.20 1.90
N LEU A 24 2.45 -22.13 1.11
CA LEU A 24 2.99 -22.08 -0.25
C LEU A 24 4.50 -21.81 -0.27
N ALA A 25 5.00 -21.03 0.69
CA ALA A 25 6.40 -20.66 0.76
C ALA A 25 6.84 -20.28 2.17
N THR A 26 8.11 -20.53 2.46
CA THR A 26 8.82 -19.93 3.60
C THR A 26 10.01 -19.15 3.09
N ILE A 27 9.97 -17.84 3.25
CA ILE A 27 11.04 -16.93 2.81
C ILE A 27 11.87 -16.55 4.04
N PRO A 28 13.16 -16.91 4.09
CA PRO A 28 14.03 -16.53 5.20
C PRO A 28 14.25 -15.02 5.18
N ALA A 29 14.34 -14.42 6.36
CA ALA A 29 14.77 -13.03 6.47
C ALA A 29 16.23 -12.90 6.04
N THR A 30 16.59 -11.79 5.40
CA THR A 30 17.98 -11.54 5.00
C THR A 30 18.88 -11.40 6.23
N ASP A 31 18.38 -10.77 7.29
CA ASP A 31 18.98 -10.81 8.63
C ASP A 31 18.07 -11.60 9.58
N ARG A 32 18.60 -12.67 10.17
CA ARG A 32 17.88 -13.54 11.11
C ARG A 32 17.51 -12.81 12.41
N TRP A 33 18.30 -11.85 12.87
CA TRP A 33 18.09 -11.11 14.12
C TRP A 33 17.35 -9.78 13.91
N ALA A 34 17.23 -9.35 12.64
CA ALA A 34 16.54 -8.14 12.22
C ALA A 34 15.64 -8.40 10.98
N PRO A 35 14.57 -9.21 11.10
CA PRO A 35 13.59 -9.37 10.04
C PRO A 35 12.92 -8.03 9.69
N GLY A 36 12.62 -7.85 8.40
CA GLY A 36 11.85 -6.70 7.94
C GLY A 36 10.40 -6.75 8.43
N TYR A 37 9.80 -5.57 8.66
CA TYR A 37 8.37 -5.42 8.92
C TYR A 37 7.59 -5.39 7.60
N TYR A 38 6.63 -6.31 7.45
CA TYR A 38 5.74 -6.39 6.30
C TYR A 38 4.32 -6.12 6.75
N HIS A 39 3.67 -5.13 6.13
CA HIS A 39 2.27 -4.80 6.39
C HIS A 39 1.33 -5.32 5.30
N SER A 40 1.79 -5.35 4.06
CA SER A 40 1.11 -5.95 2.91
C SER A 40 2.14 -6.51 1.92
N PHE A 41 1.65 -7.13 0.84
CA PHE A 41 2.48 -7.67 -0.23
C PHE A 41 1.77 -7.54 -1.58
N GLY A 42 2.53 -7.50 -2.67
CA GLY A 42 2.02 -7.53 -4.03
C GLY A 42 1.68 -8.95 -4.47
N ILE A 43 0.63 -9.10 -5.26
CA ILE A 43 0.20 -10.38 -5.83
C ILE A 43 -0.14 -10.19 -7.29
N THR A 44 0.28 -11.11 -8.14
CA THR A 44 -0.10 -11.21 -9.54
C THR A 44 -0.63 -12.61 -9.82
N ASP A 45 -0.99 -12.89 -11.08
CA ASP A 45 -1.40 -14.23 -11.50
C ASP A 45 -0.30 -15.26 -11.18
N ASN A 46 0.98 -14.93 -11.41
CA ASN A 46 2.09 -15.87 -11.26
C ASN A 46 3.02 -15.60 -10.07
N TYR A 47 2.97 -14.42 -9.43
CA TYR A 47 3.98 -14.04 -8.44
C TYR A 47 3.39 -13.47 -7.14
N PHE A 48 4.10 -13.72 -6.04
CA PHE A 48 4.06 -12.90 -4.84
C PHE A 48 5.28 -11.96 -4.83
N ILE A 49 5.07 -10.72 -4.44
CA ILE A 49 6.12 -9.69 -4.38
C ILE A 49 6.18 -9.10 -2.98
N LEU A 50 7.37 -9.09 -2.40
CA LEU A 50 7.63 -8.62 -1.06
C LEU A 50 8.72 -7.57 -1.06
N PHE A 51 8.45 -6.43 -0.43
CA PHE A 51 9.47 -5.43 -0.15
C PHE A 51 10.06 -5.69 1.23
N GLU A 52 11.25 -6.28 1.28
CA GLU A 52 12.03 -6.34 2.50
C GLU A 52 12.70 -4.98 2.71
N THR A 53 12.02 -4.13 3.48
CA THR A 53 12.39 -2.72 3.67
C THR A 53 13.47 -2.53 4.76
N PRO A 54 14.05 -1.32 4.88
CA PRO A 54 14.92 -0.95 5.99
C PRO A 54 14.21 -0.85 7.35
N GLU A 55 12.89 -0.97 7.41
CA GLU A 55 12.15 -1.02 8.67
C GLU A 55 12.26 -2.43 9.29
N ARG A 56 13.03 -2.54 10.36
CA ARG A 56 13.45 -3.81 10.97
C ARG A 56 12.86 -4.02 12.35
N ILE A 57 12.73 -5.28 12.74
CA ILE A 57 12.35 -5.68 14.10
C ILE A 57 13.56 -6.32 14.78
N SER A 58 14.06 -5.73 15.85
CA SER A 58 15.12 -6.33 16.66
C SER A 58 14.57 -7.52 17.44
N LEU A 59 14.92 -8.74 17.04
CA LEU A 59 14.49 -9.94 17.76
C LEU A 59 15.07 -10.02 19.17
N MET A 60 16.26 -9.47 19.40
CA MET A 60 16.86 -9.45 20.75
C MET A 60 16.04 -8.59 21.71
N LYS A 61 15.61 -7.39 21.28
CA LYS A 61 14.68 -6.57 22.05
C LYS A 61 13.34 -7.27 22.23
N LEU A 62 12.81 -7.89 21.17
CA LEU A 62 11.53 -8.61 21.23
C LEU A 62 11.54 -9.77 22.24
N ILE A 63 12.63 -10.53 22.30
CA ILE A 63 12.84 -11.64 23.26
C ILE A 63 12.93 -11.10 24.70
N THR A 64 13.60 -9.96 24.91
CA THR A 64 13.84 -9.39 26.25
C THR A 64 12.75 -8.44 26.73
N LYS A 65 11.76 -8.10 25.88
CA LYS A 65 10.79 -7.01 26.10
C LYS A 65 10.02 -7.08 27.43
N GLN A 66 9.70 -8.30 27.90
CA GLN A 66 8.95 -8.47 29.15
C GLN A 66 9.78 -8.12 30.38
N ILE A 67 11.10 -8.30 30.30
CA ILE A 67 12.04 -8.00 31.39
C ILE A 67 12.45 -6.51 31.34
N THR A 68 12.53 -5.93 30.13
CA THR A 68 12.93 -4.55 29.90
C THR A 68 11.76 -3.55 29.81
N SER A 69 10.51 -4.01 29.98
CA SER A 69 9.29 -3.19 29.86
C SER A 69 9.16 -2.44 28.53
N MET A 70 9.61 -3.07 27.44
CA MET A 70 9.53 -2.51 26.08
C MET A 70 8.20 -2.88 25.40
N SER A 71 7.66 -1.95 24.62
CA SER A 71 6.55 -2.19 23.69
C SER A 71 7.04 -2.89 22.41
N PHE A 72 6.10 -3.28 21.54
CA PHE A 72 6.48 -3.78 20.20
C PHE A 72 7.14 -2.68 19.36
N ASN A 73 6.67 -1.43 19.48
CA ASN A 73 7.22 -0.28 18.78
C ASN A 73 8.70 -0.03 19.15
N ASP A 74 9.08 -0.18 20.43
CA ASP A 74 10.48 -0.07 20.89
C ASP A 74 11.44 -1.10 20.26
N CYS A 75 10.87 -2.21 19.75
CA CYS A 75 11.62 -3.26 19.06
C CYS A 75 11.81 -2.94 17.56
N MET A 76 11.09 -1.97 17.01
CA MET A 76 11.19 -1.55 15.61
C MET A 76 12.22 -0.44 15.45
N TYR A 77 12.87 -0.39 14.28
CA TYR A 77 13.81 0.66 13.95
C TYR A 77 14.07 0.72 12.44
N TRP A 78 14.44 1.90 11.97
CA TRP A 78 14.88 2.14 10.61
C TRP A 78 16.41 1.99 10.48
N ASP A 79 16.89 1.08 9.62
CA ASP A 79 18.32 0.92 9.32
C ASP A 79 18.74 1.77 8.12
N GLN A 80 19.46 2.86 8.37
CA GLN A 80 19.89 3.80 7.33
C GLN A 80 20.89 3.23 6.32
N ASN A 81 21.48 2.06 6.58
CA ASN A 81 22.48 1.44 5.69
C ASN A 81 21.85 0.47 4.67
N LEU A 82 20.54 0.25 4.74
CA LEU A 82 19.84 -0.70 3.88
C LEU A 82 19.02 0.03 2.80
N GLY A 83 19.02 -0.54 1.60
CA GLY A 83 17.99 -0.30 0.61
C GLY A 83 16.84 -1.30 0.76
N VAL A 84 15.94 -1.32 -0.22
CA VAL A 84 14.88 -2.34 -0.29
C VAL A 84 15.39 -3.54 -1.08
N ASN A 85 15.17 -4.75 -0.53
CA ASN A 85 15.33 -6.00 -1.27
C ASN A 85 13.95 -6.46 -1.74
N VAL A 86 13.74 -6.50 -3.07
CA VAL A 86 12.47 -6.90 -3.67
C VAL A 86 12.51 -8.40 -3.94
N ILE A 87 11.73 -9.14 -3.16
CA ILE A 87 11.67 -10.60 -3.23
C ILE A 87 10.49 -10.99 -4.10
N ILE A 88 10.78 -11.65 -5.22
CA ILE A 88 9.77 -12.18 -6.14
C ILE A 88 9.73 -13.71 -5.96
N PHE A 89 8.54 -14.23 -5.71
CA PHE A 89 8.29 -15.65 -5.54
C PHE A 89 7.25 -16.11 -6.55
N ASP A 90 7.64 -17.04 -7.43
CA ASP A 90 6.74 -17.71 -8.34
C ASP A 90 5.80 -18.60 -7.54
N ARG A 91 4.52 -18.23 -7.48
CA ARG A 91 3.50 -18.89 -6.66
C ARG A 91 2.93 -20.14 -7.30
N ILE A 92 3.18 -20.33 -8.60
CA ILE A 92 2.73 -21.49 -9.37
C ILE A 92 3.77 -22.59 -9.26
N GLU A 93 5.02 -22.26 -9.59
CA GLU A 93 6.18 -23.17 -9.53
C GLU A 93 6.73 -23.31 -8.10
N ARG A 94 6.25 -22.48 -7.17
CA ARG A 94 6.62 -22.45 -5.75
C ARG A 94 8.11 -22.29 -5.52
N LYS A 95 8.72 -21.39 -6.30
CA LYS A 95 10.17 -21.12 -6.25
C LYS A 95 10.44 -19.62 -6.20
N ARG A 96 11.50 -19.25 -5.48
CA ARG A 96 11.99 -17.87 -5.49
C ARG A 96 12.64 -17.59 -6.85
N VAL A 97 12.38 -16.40 -7.40
CA VAL A 97 13.16 -15.90 -8.54
C VAL A 97 14.58 -15.60 -8.06
N GLU A 98 15.57 -16.28 -8.66
CA GLU A 98 16.96 -16.25 -8.18
C GLU A 98 17.62 -14.89 -8.33
N ARG A 99 17.25 -14.15 -9.40
CA ARG A 99 17.83 -12.84 -9.67
C ARG A 99 17.48 -11.87 -8.56
N LYS A 100 18.50 -11.27 -7.95
CA LYS A 100 18.33 -10.26 -6.91
C LYS A 100 17.81 -8.97 -7.53
N VAL A 101 16.73 -8.44 -6.94
CA VAL A 101 16.17 -7.13 -7.29
C VAL A 101 16.23 -6.22 -6.07
N THR A 102 16.68 -4.99 -6.27
CA THR A 102 16.87 -4.00 -5.21
C THR A 102 16.27 -2.65 -5.60
N SER A 103 16.09 -1.77 -4.63
CA SER A 103 15.71 -0.38 -4.82
C SER A 103 16.34 0.50 -3.73
N ASP A 104 16.33 1.80 -3.94
CA ASP A 104 16.58 2.79 -2.89
C ASP A 104 15.69 2.55 -1.67
N ALA A 105 16.14 3.04 -0.51
CA ALA A 105 15.47 2.89 0.76
C ALA A 105 14.08 3.55 0.75
N PHE A 106 13.05 2.77 1.12
CA PHE A 106 11.70 3.25 1.41
C PHE A 106 10.95 2.25 2.29
N PHE A 107 9.80 2.69 2.80
CA PHE A 107 8.82 1.87 3.49
C PHE A 107 7.46 1.94 2.77
N THR A 108 6.65 0.88 2.88
CA THR A 108 5.25 0.91 2.49
C THR A 108 4.40 0.16 3.51
N PHE A 109 3.27 0.75 3.90
CA PHE A 109 2.22 -0.02 4.55
C PHE A 109 1.42 -0.79 3.50
N HIS A 110 0.94 -0.09 2.48
CA HIS A 110 -0.05 -0.63 1.55
C HIS A 110 0.45 -0.65 0.11
N HIS A 111 0.42 -1.85 -0.46
CA HIS A 111 0.36 -2.01 -1.90
C HIS A 111 -1.02 -1.54 -2.39
N ALA A 112 -1.06 -0.88 -3.54
CA ALA A 112 -2.29 -0.70 -4.29
C ALA A 112 -2.56 -2.00 -5.07
N ASN A 113 -2.21 -2.05 -6.35
CA ASN A 113 -2.31 -3.26 -7.16
C ASN A 113 -0.93 -3.69 -7.66
N SER A 114 -0.84 -4.94 -8.10
CA SER A 114 0.33 -5.47 -8.78
C SER A 114 -0.15 -6.33 -9.93
N TYR A 115 0.46 -6.25 -11.11
CA TYR A 115 0.04 -7.06 -12.25
C TYR A 115 1.21 -7.35 -13.18
N GLU A 116 0.98 -8.31 -14.07
CA GLU A 116 1.91 -8.66 -15.14
C GLU A 116 1.45 -8.01 -16.45
N LYS A 117 2.38 -7.40 -17.17
CA LYS A 117 2.14 -6.81 -18.49
C LYS A 117 3.33 -7.06 -19.37
N ASP A 118 3.09 -7.82 -20.44
CA ASP A 118 4.14 -8.37 -21.29
C ASP A 118 5.17 -9.13 -20.44
N ASP A 119 6.47 -8.80 -20.55
CA ASP A 119 7.55 -9.40 -19.75
C ASP A 119 7.90 -8.59 -18.48
N PHE A 120 6.95 -7.79 -17.96
CA PHE A 120 7.19 -6.91 -16.81
C PHE A 120 6.19 -7.11 -15.68
N LEU A 121 6.67 -7.00 -14.45
CA LEU A 121 5.85 -6.76 -13.26
C LEU A 121 5.64 -5.26 -13.10
N VAL A 122 4.40 -4.85 -12.88
CA VAL A 122 4.03 -3.48 -12.53
C VAL A 122 3.49 -3.48 -11.10
N LEU A 123 4.11 -2.68 -10.23
CA LEU A 123 3.82 -2.64 -8.80
C LEU A 123 3.46 -1.22 -8.39
N ASP A 124 2.23 -1.00 -7.94
CA ASP A 124 1.78 0.28 -7.41
C ASP A 124 1.62 0.21 -5.89
N TYR A 125 2.12 1.21 -5.17
CA TYR A 125 2.11 1.20 -3.69
C TYR A 125 2.22 2.60 -3.08
N ALA A 126 1.76 2.74 -1.85
CA ALA A 126 1.93 3.96 -1.05
C ALA A 126 3.33 3.97 -0.42
N LYS A 127 4.22 4.80 -0.97
CA LYS A 127 5.63 4.88 -0.57
C LYS A 127 5.85 5.96 0.49
N ILE A 128 6.60 5.62 1.54
CA ILE A 128 7.08 6.52 2.59
C ILE A 128 8.61 6.46 2.60
N MET A 129 9.30 7.60 2.50
CA MET A 129 10.76 7.60 2.38
C MET A 129 11.48 7.12 3.65
N SER A 130 10.99 7.53 4.82
CA SER A 130 11.57 7.14 6.12
C SER A 130 10.52 7.31 7.22
N PRO A 131 9.88 6.23 7.68
CA PRO A 131 8.88 6.29 8.74
C PRO A 131 9.48 6.40 10.15
N GLY A 132 10.81 6.24 10.30
CA GLY A 132 11.44 6.08 11.61
C GLY A 132 10.86 4.86 12.34
N ASN A 133 10.71 4.92 13.65
CA ASN A 133 10.02 3.90 14.46
C ASN A 133 8.50 4.13 14.52
N PHE A 134 7.88 4.83 13.57
CA PHE A 134 6.45 5.17 13.57
C PHE A 134 5.95 6.02 14.76
N ASP A 135 6.85 6.70 15.51
CA ASP A 135 6.45 7.62 16.58
C ASP A 135 5.57 8.79 16.09
N ASP A 136 5.66 9.09 14.80
CA ASP A 136 4.81 10.06 14.12
C ASP A 136 3.32 9.70 14.20
N LEU A 137 2.96 8.44 14.47
CA LEU A 137 1.57 7.95 14.51
C LEU A 137 1.06 7.72 15.95
N LEU A 138 1.78 8.19 16.97
CA LEU A 138 1.35 8.05 18.36
C LEU A 138 0.09 8.88 18.66
N LEU A 139 -0.77 8.33 19.52
CA LEU A 139 -2.05 8.96 19.93
C LEU A 139 -1.87 10.32 20.62
N GLU A 140 -0.69 10.63 21.15
CA GLU A 140 -0.42 11.93 21.76
C GLU A 140 -0.55 13.08 20.76
N HIS A 141 -0.18 12.86 19.49
CA HIS A 141 -0.38 13.83 18.42
C HIS A 141 -1.88 14.07 18.21
N MET A 142 -2.67 13.00 18.13
CA MET A 142 -4.13 13.08 17.97
C MET A 142 -4.81 13.79 19.14
N ARG A 143 -4.33 13.59 20.37
CA ARG A 143 -4.85 14.26 21.57
C ARG A 143 -4.59 15.77 21.58
N THR A 144 -3.60 16.24 20.82
CA THR A 144 -3.31 17.67 20.65
C THR A 144 -3.94 18.26 19.38
N GLY A 145 -4.76 17.48 18.65
CA GLY A 145 -5.51 17.92 17.48
C GLY A 145 -4.84 17.65 16.14
N GLY A 146 -3.65 17.04 16.11
CA GLY A 146 -2.95 16.67 14.87
C GLY A 146 -2.95 15.16 14.61
N PHE A 147 -2.95 14.70 13.36
CA PHE A 147 -2.81 13.26 13.09
C PHE A 147 -1.42 12.72 13.43
N ARG A 148 -0.40 13.57 13.25
CA ARG A 148 1.01 13.23 13.35
C ARG A 148 1.82 14.39 13.94
N SER A 149 3.07 14.12 14.28
CA SER A 149 4.02 15.15 14.69
C SER A 149 4.15 16.26 13.62
N PRO A 150 4.19 17.57 13.97
CA PRO A 150 4.39 18.65 13.00
C PRO A 150 5.71 18.54 12.21
N LYS A 151 6.71 17.86 12.78
CA LYS A 151 8.02 17.62 12.15
C LYS A 151 8.10 16.28 11.41
N SER A 152 6.98 15.57 11.30
CA SER A 152 6.92 14.22 10.78
C SER A 152 7.40 14.14 9.32
N GLY A 153 8.25 13.14 9.06
CA GLY A 153 8.67 12.72 7.72
C GLY A 153 7.68 11.77 7.05
N PHE A 154 6.63 11.34 7.77
CA PHE A 154 5.57 10.48 7.29
C PHE A 154 4.76 11.19 6.19
N LYS A 155 5.14 10.95 4.94
CA LYS A 155 4.57 11.57 3.74
C LYS A 155 4.33 10.51 2.66
N PRO A 156 3.24 9.75 2.77
CA PRO A 156 2.95 8.71 1.81
C PRO A 156 2.43 9.29 0.51
N HIS A 157 2.92 8.78 -0.61
CA HIS A 157 2.46 9.10 -1.95
C HIS A 157 2.41 7.83 -2.80
N LEU A 158 1.62 7.86 -3.87
CA LEU A 158 1.53 6.74 -4.80
C LEU A 158 2.77 6.69 -5.70
N TYR A 159 3.42 5.53 -5.75
CA TYR A 159 4.55 5.23 -6.62
C TYR A 159 4.29 3.97 -7.44
N ARG A 160 4.99 3.89 -8.57
CA ARG A 160 5.03 2.73 -9.46
C ARG A 160 6.46 2.23 -9.60
N MET A 161 6.67 0.93 -9.42
CA MET A 161 7.89 0.23 -9.78
C MET A 161 7.61 -0.75 -10.90
N ILE A 162 8.49 -0.80 -11.90
CA ILE A 162 8.40 -1.76 -13.00
C ILE A 162 9.66 -2.63 -12.99
N ILE A 163 9.47 -3.95 -13.02
CA ILE A 163 10.55 -4.93 -12.91
C ILE A 163 10.50 -5.86 -14.12
N PRO A 164 11.57 -5.99 -14.92
CA PRO A 164 11.61 -6.97 -16.00
C PRO A 164 11.71 -8.38 -15.42
N LEU A 165 10.86 -9.29 -15.90
CA LEU A 165 10.89 -10.71 -15.53
C LEU A 165 12.06 -11.43 -16.23
N ASN A 166 12.36 -11.01 -17.45
CA ASN A 166 13.40 -11.58 -18.29
C ASN A 166 14.49 -10.55 -18.60
N VAL A 167 15.75 -11.00 -18.64
CA VAL A 167 16.89 -10.17 -19.04
C VAL A 167 17.57 -10.81 -20.23
N SER A 168 17.72 -10.05 -21.31
CA SER A 168 18.36 -10.53 -22.54
C SER A 168 19.82 -10.90 -22.29
N GLU A 169 20.29 -11.96 -22.94
CA GLU A 169 21.73 -12.31 -22.97
C GLU A 169 22.61 -11.20 -23.58
N LYS A 170 22.00 -10.27 -24.32
CA LYS A 170 22.70 -9.12 -24.91
C LYS A 170 22.87 -7.95 -23.95
N SER A 171 22.13 -7.93 -22.84
CA SER A 171 22.19 -6.86 -21.84
C SER A 171 23.54 -6.84 -21.14
N ARG A 172 24.03 -5.63 -20.86
CA ARG A 172 25.32 -5.37 -20.21
C ARG A 172 25.11 -4.61 -18.90
N PRO A 173 26.02 -4.74 -17.92
CA PRO A 173 26.00 -3.90 -16.74
C PRO A 173 25.93 -2.41 -17.10
N GLY A 174 25.05 -1.67 -16.43
CA GLY A 174 24.74 -0.28 -16.71
C GLY A 174 23.53 -0.05 -17.63
N ASP A 175 23.08 -1.09 -18.35
CA ASP A 175 21.89 -0.98 -19.19
C ASP A 175 20.63 -0.74 -18.36
N ASP A 176 19.78 0.15 -18.84
CA ASP A 176 18.40 0.27 -18.37
C ASP A 176 17.50 -0.71 -19.12
N LEU A 177 17.08 -1.74 -18.40
CA LEU A 177 16.25 -2.83 -18.93
C LEU A 177 14.81 -2.38 -19.25
N LEU A 178 14.42 -1.16 -18.86
CA LEU A 178 13.13 -0.56 -19.21
C LEU A 178 13.21 0.39 -20.41
N SER A 179 14.38 0.58 -21.01
CA SER A 179 14.59 1.55 -22.10
C SER A 179 13.69 1.34 -23.33
N SER A 180 13.21 0.12 -23.57
CA SER A 180 12.26 -0.22 -24.64
C SER A 180 10.83 -0.44 -24.15
N CYS A 181 10.53 -0.21 -22.88
CA CYS A 181 9.20 -0.39 -22.29
C CYS A 181 8.40 0.90 -22.41
N GLU A 182 7.39 0.91 -23.30
CA GLU A 182 6.62 2.11 -23.64
C GLU A 182 5.85 2.72 -22.46
N PHE A 183 5.52 1.90 -21.46
CA PHE A 183 4.79 2.31 -20.26
C PHE A 183 5.69 2.48 -19.03
N ALA A 184 7.02 2.47 -19.19
CA ALA A 184 7.96 2.63 -18.08
C ALA A 184 7.87 4.00 -17.40
N GLY A 185 7.52 5.04 -18.15
CA GLY A 185 7.62 6.42 -17.68
C GLY A 185 9.04 6.73 -17.23
N ASP A 186 9.19 7.28 -16.02
CA ASP A 186 10.48 7.57 -15.40
C ASP A 186 11.04 6.40 -14.56
N CYS A 187 10.35 5.24 -14.53
CA CYS A 187 10.88 4.06 -13.87
C CYS A 187 12.17 3.60 -14.57
N LYS A 188 13.12 3.05 -13.79
CA LYS A 188 14.35 2.46 -14.32
C LYS A 188 14.59 1.10 -13.72
N ALA A 189 15.22 0.20 -14.48
CA ALA A 189 15.71 -1.07 -13.96
C ALA A 189 17.14 -1.30 -14.46
N ILE A 190 18.12 -0.87 -13.67
CA ILE A 190 19.53 -0.88 -14.06
C ILE A 190 20.16 -2.23 -13.73
N LEU A 191 20.72 -2.89 -14.74
CA LEU A 191 21.50 -4.12 -14.57
C LEU A 191 22.87 -3.81 -13.92
N ARG A 192 23.20 -4.48 -12.82
CA ARG A 192 24.46 -4.30 -12.09
C ARG A 192 25.52 -5.32 -12.53
N GLU A 193 26.78 -5.06 -12.18
CA GLU A 193 27.92 -5.94 -12.51
C GLU A 193 27.78 -7.36 -11.92
N ASP A 194 27.13 -7.49 -10.76
CA ASP A 194 26.86 -8.77 -10.11
C ASP A 194 25.63 -9.50 -10.67
N GLY A 195 25.03 -8.97 -11.75
CA GLY A 195 23.83 -9.52 -12.39
C GLY A 195 22.51 -9.16 -11.69
N SER A 196 22.56 -8.47 -10.55
CA SER A 196 21.36 -7.95 -9.89
C SER A 196 20.73 -6.79 -10.65
N ILE A 197 19.46 -6.52 -10.38
CA ILE A 197 18.73 -5.38 -10.95
C ILE A 197 18.47 -4.37 -9.84
N HIS A 198 18.76 -3.11 -10.10
CA HIS A 198 18.39 -2.01 -9.22
C HIS A 198 17.29 -1.18 -9.87
N CYS A 199 16.13 -1.18 -9.24
CA CYS A 199 14.95 -0.46 -9.71
C CYS A 199 14.88 0.93 -9.08
N THR A 200 14.48 1.90 -9.89
CA THR A 200 14.05 3.22 -9.44
C THR A 200 12.58 3.36 -9.81
N ASP A 201 11.76 3.65 -8.81
CA ASP A 201 10.32 3.84 -8.96
C ASP A 201 9.99 5.28 -9.39
N MET A 202 8.81 5.45 -9.98
CA MET A 202 8.27 6.75 -10.40
C MET A 202 7.15 7.16 -9.45
N LYS A 203 7.13 8.44 -9.05
CA LYS A 203 5.99 9.01 -8.32
C LYS A 203 4.82 9.20 -9.28
N MET A 204 3.66 8.62 -8.96
CA MET A 204 2.45 8.69 -9.80
C MET A 204 1.54 9.87 -9.47
N CYS A 205 1.65 10.43 -8.25
CA CYS A 205 0.85 11.57 -7.82
C CYS A 205 1.60 12.39 -6.76
N ASP A 206 1.56 13.72 -6.91
CA ASP A 206 2.12 14.66 -5.92
C ASP A 206 1.20 14.94 -4.73
N ILE A 207 -0.06 14.50 -4.80
CA ILE A 207 -0.95 14.52 -3.64
C ILE A 207 -0.66 13.30 -2.76
N SER A 208 -0.59 13.53 -1.45
CA SER A 208 -0.41 12.45 -0.49
C SER A 208 -1.53 11.42 -0.63
N LEU A 209 -1.15 10.14 -0.58
CA LEU A 209 -2.08 9.03 -0.76
C LEU A 209 -1.69 7.89 0.18
N GLU A 210 -2.63 7.52 1.05
CA GLU A 210 -2.62 6.27 1.82
C GLU A 210 -3.99 5.58 1.76
N PHE A 211 -4.06 4.37 2.30
CA PHE A 211 -5.22 3.49 2.22
C PHE A 211 -5.68 3.33 0.76
N PRO A 212 -4.78 2.90 -0.14
CA PRO A 212 -5.08 2.81 -1.56
C PRO A 212 -6.22 1.82 -1.80
N ARG A 213 -7.20 2.23 -2.59
CA ARG A 213 -8.31 1.42 -3.07
C ARG A 213 -8.44 1.57 -4.57
N TYR A 214 -8.94 0.54 -5.23
CA TYR A 214 -9.16 0.48 -6.66
C TYR A 214 -10.28 -0.53 -6.92
N CYS A 215 -10.68 -0.69 -8.17
CA CYS A 215 -11.65 -1.71 -8.55
C CYS A 215 -11.05 -3.11 -8.33
N TYR A 216 -11.45 -3.78 -7.25
CA TYR A 216 -10.81 -5.02 -6.82
C TYR A 216 -11.06 -6.20 -7.78
N ASP A 217 -12.08 -6.13 -8.64
CA ASP A 217 -12.30 -7.08 -9.74
C ASP A 217 -11.14 -7.06 -10.77
N LEU A 218 -10.29 -6.02 -10.73
CA LEU A 218 -9.07 -5.89 -11.50
C LEU A 218 -7.79 -6.15 -10.68
N ASN A 219 -7.91 -6.68 -9.46
CA ASN A 219 -6.73 -7.13 -8.72
C ASN A 219 -5.94 -8.14 -9.57
N MET A 220 -4.61 -8.03 -9.57
CA MET A 220 -3.69 -8.80 -10.42
C MET A 220 -3.72 -8.44 -11.92
N ARG A 221 -4.51 -7.44 -12.33
CA ARG A 221 -4.68 -7.02 -13.73
C ARG A 221 -4.36 -5.54 -13.94
N ASP A 222 -4.08 -5.17 -15.18
CA ASP A 222 -3.93 -3.77 -15.58
C ASP A 222 -5.24 -2.99 -15.28
N TYR A 223 -5.09 -1.79 -14.75
CA TYR A 223 -6.15 -0.97 -14.17
C TYR A 223 -5.77 0.51 -14.23
N ARG A 224 -6.75 1.41 -14.12
CA ARG A 224 -6.53 2.84 -14.38
C ARG A 224 -6.62 3.74 -13.16
N TYR A 225 -7.47 3.46 -12.19
CA TYR A 225 -7.77 4.37 -11.10
C TYR A 225 -7.38 3.84 -9.72
N VAL A 226 -6.70 4.69 -8.95
CA VAL A 226 -6.43 4.49 -7.52
C VAL A 226 -7.08 5.62 -6.74
N TYR A 227 -7.80 5.26 -5.69
CA TYR A 227 -8.35 6.16 -4.67
C TYR A 227 -7.52 6.05 -3.41
N GLY A 228 -7.39 7.14 -2.67
CA GLY A 228 -6.81 7.07 -1.33
C GLY A 228 -7.08 8.33 -0.53
N SER A 229 -6.81 8.25 0.76
CA SER A 229 -6.99 9.36 1.67
C SER A 229 -5.73 10.20 1.77
N CYS A 230 -5.91 11.51 1.71
CA CYS A 230 -4.84 12.47 1.87
C CYS A 230 -4.54 12.61 3.37
N LEU A 231 -3.49 11.95 3.83
CA LEU A 231 -3.04 12.04 5.23
C LEU A 231 -2.14 13.24 5.50
N VAL A 232 -1.58 13.84 4.43
CA VAL A 232 -0.68 14.98 4.51
C VAL A 232 -1.03 16.01 3.46
N HIS A 233 -0.95 17.28 3.86
CA HIS A 233 -1.27 18.45 3.07
C HIS A 233 -0.60 19.67 3.70
N GLU A 234 -0.46 20.76 2.94
CA GLU A 234 0.07 22.02 3.45
C GLU A 234 -0.88 22.66 4.47
N GLU A 235 -0.37 23.63 5.24
CA GLU A 235 -1.15 24.29 6.28
C GLU A 235 -2.38 25.00 5.66
N ASN A 236 -3.56 24.73 6.22
CA ASN A 236 -4.88 25.20 5.75
C ASN A 236 -5.45 24.52 4.49
N GLU A 237 -4.71 23.65 3.82
CA GLU A 237 -5.29 22.81 2.78
C GLU A 237 -6.33 21.85 3.38
N LYS A 238 -7.33 21.49 2.59
CA LYS A 238 -8.43 20.63 3.04
C LYS A 238 -8.51 19.37 2.20
N HIS A 239 -7.37 18.83 1.78
CA HIS A 239 -7.32 17.62 0.97
C HIS A 239 -7.91 16.44 1.74
N GLY A 240 -8.95 15.81 1.20
CA GLY A 240 -9.64 14.69 1.82
C GLY A 240 -9.32 13.38 1.11
N VAL A 241 -9.84 13.23 -0.11
CA VAL A 241 -9.71 12.01 -0.91
C VAL A 241 -9.18 12.36 -2.29
N VAL A 242 -8.17 11.65 -2.73
CA VAL A 242 -7.60 11.76 -4.08
C VAL A 242 -8.02 10.56 -4.92
N LYS A 243 -8.32 10.82 -6.19
CA LYS A 243 -8.42 9.83 -7.26
C LYS A 243 -7.30 10.09 -8.24
N VAL A 244 -6.44 9.12 -8.47
CA VAL A 244 -5.33 9.17 -9.43
C VAL A 244 -5.72 8.40 -10.68
N ASP A 245 -5.53 9.01 -11.85
CA ASP A 245 -5.57 8.35 -13.16
C ASP A 245 -4.15 7.95 -13.55
N LEU A 246 -3.85 6.66 -13.47
CA LEU A 246 -2.53 6.08 -13.69
C LEU A 246 -2.05 6.17 -15.14
N LYS A 247 -2.97 6.41 -16.09
CA LYS A 247 -2.62 6.50 -17.51
C LYS A 247 -1.80 7.76 -17.79
N ASP A 248 -2.28 8.88 -17.26
CA ASP A 248 -1.74 10.21 -17.57
C ASP A 248 -1.13 10.88 -16.31
N SER A 249 -1.06 10.16 -15.19
CA SER A 249 -0.62 10.66 -13.87
C SER A 249 -1.34 11.93 -13.42
N THR A 250 -2.61 12.07 -13.79
CA THR A 250 -3.48 13.17 -13.37
C THR A 250 -4.31 12.77 -12.15
N PHE A 251 -4.91 13.74 -11.47
CA PHE A 251 -5.73 13.46 -10.29
C PHE A 251 -6.96 14.35 -10.18
N LYS A 252 -7.95 13.85 -9.43
CA LYS A 252 -9.07 14.63 -8.88
C LYS A 252 -8.97 14.60 -7.37
N LEU A 253 -9.48 15.65 -6.72
CA LEU A 253 -9.38 15.83 -5.29
C LEU A 253 -10.73 16.27 -4.73
N TRP A 254 -11.19 15.57 -3.70
CA TRP A 254 -12.29 16.02 -2.86
C TRP A 254 -11.73 16.69 -1.60
N SER A 255 -12.34 17.81 -1.22
CA SER A 255 -11.94 18.58 -0.05
C SER A 255 -12.89 18.37 1.12
N LYS A 256 -12.34 18.05 2.29
CA LYS A 256 -13.05 17.94 3.57
C LYS A 256 -13.37 19.32 4.15
N ASP A 257 -14.24 19.38 5.17
CA ASP A 257 -14.73 20.68 5.68
C ASP A 257 -13.66 21.47 6.45
N ALA A 258 -12.73 20.79 7.12
CA ALA A 258 -11.65 21.41 7.89
C ALA A 258 -10.31 20.67 7.71
N ALA A 259 -9.21 21.41 7.78
CA ALA A 259 -7.88 20.88 7.49
C ALA A 259 -7.45 19.75 8.46
N ASP A 260 -7.97 19.75 9.68
CA ASP A 260 -7.68 18.80 10.75
C ASP A 260 -8.68 17.64 10.85
N HIS A 261 -9.70 17.62 9.99
CA HIS A 261 -10.48 16.40 9.77
C HIS A 261 -9.60 15.33 9.10
N LEU A 262 -9.83 14.07 9.45
CA LEU A 262 -9.09 12.94 8.88
C LEU A 262 -10.04 12.03 8.13
N CYS A 263 -9.72 11.76 6.86
CA CYS A 263 -10.46 10.79 6.07
C CYS A 263 -9.91 9.39 6.37
N GLY A 264 -10.79 8.47 6.75
CA GLY A 264 -10.48 7.04 6.75
C GLY A 264 -10.38 6.48 5.33
N GLU A 265 -10.24 5.17 5.19
CA GLU A 265 -10.14 4.52 3.88
C GLU A 265 -11.35 4.82 2.97
N PRO A 266 -11.15 5.25 1.70
CA PRO A 266 -12.24 5.50 0.76
C PRO A 266 -12.72 4.19 0.12
N ILE A 267 -13.78 3.62 0.67
CA ILE A 267 -14.28 2.30 0.28
C ILE A 267 -15.02 2.42 -1.05
N LEU A 268 -14.42 1.92 -2.14
CA LEU A 268 -15.08 1.82 -3.43
C LEU A 268 -16.19 0.76 -3.40
N VAL A 269 -17.38 1.17 -3.83
CA VAL A 269 -18.54 0.31 -4.10
C VAL A 269 -18.94 0.54 -5.55
N ASN A 270 -18.53 -0.39 -6.42
CA ASN A 270 -18.90 -0.34 -7.82
C ASN A 270 -20.41 -0.50 -8.00
N LYS A 271 -20.97 0.19 -9.01
CA LYS A 271 -22.38 0.06 -9.40
C LYS A 271 -22.64 -1.38 -9.88
N PRO A 272 -23.77 -2.02 -9.52
CA PRO A 272 -24.11 -3.32 -10.07
C PRO A 272 -24.14 -3.30 -11.61
N GLY A 273 -23.40 -4.21 -12.25
CA GLY A 273 -23.30 -4.29 -13.71
C GLY A 273 -22.54 -3.14 -14.37
N TYR A 274 -21.60 -2.52 -13.66
CA TYR A 274 -20.74 -1.47 -14.20
C TYR A 274 -19.97 -1.93 -15.44
N SER A 275 -19.66 -0.97 -16.31
CA SER A 275 -18.86 -1.15 -17.52
C SER A 275 -17.50 -0.48 -17.45
N LYS A 276 -17.34 0.54 -16.59
CA LYS A 276 -16.07 1.19 -16.29
C LYS A 276 -15.68 0.97 -14.83
N GLU A 277 -14.40 0.74 -14.57
CA GLU A 277 -13.87 0.44 -13.24
C GLU A 277 -14.15 1.51 -12.16
N ASP A 278 -14.48 2.75 -12.54
CA ASP A 278 -14.84 3.85 -11.64
C ASP A 278 -16.34 4.19 -11.61
N GLU A 279 -17.20 3.39 -12.24
CA GLU A 279 -18.65 3.51 -12.09
C GLU A 279 -19.08 2.97 -10.72
N GLY A 280 -19.37 3.88 -9.80
CA GLY A 280 -19.75 3.55 -8.43
C GLY A 280 -19.68 4.74 -7.49
N VAL A 281 -19.55 4.45 -6.21
CA VAL A 281 -19.39 5.46 -5.16
C VAL A 281 -18.22 5.10 -4.23
N LEU A 282 -17.65 6.11 -3.58
CA LEU A 282 -16.75 5.95 -2.45
C LEU A 282 -17.52 6.23 -1.17
N ILE A 283 -17.42 5.34 -0.18
CA ILE A 283 -17.93 5.57 1.17
C ILE A 283 -16.72 5.91 2.05
N VAL A 284 -16.69 7.13 2.59
CA VAL A 284 -15.52 7.67 3.28
C VAL A 284 -15.91 8.16 4.68
N PRO A 285 -15.50 7.45 5.74
CA PRO A 285 -15.61 7.98 7.10
C PRO A 285 -14.68 9.17 7.28
N VAL A 286 -15.19 10.26 7.84
CA VAL A 286 -14.42 11.45 8.20
C VAL A 286 -14.47 11.63 9.70
N VAL A 287 -13.31 11.49 10.34
CA VAL A 287 -13.15 11.59 11.78
C VAL A 287 -12.65 12.98 12.16
N THR A 288 -13.05 13.44 13.35
CA THR A 288 -12.75 14.78 13.86
C THR A 288 -11.83 14.68 15.08
N CYS A 289 -10.86 15.59 15.17
CA CYS A 289 -9.87 15.61 16.26
C CYS A 289 -10.20 16.63 17.35
N ARG A 290 -10.96 17.69 17.04
CA ARG A 290 -11.33 18.75 17.98
C ARG A 290 -12.64 18.44 18.68
N GLU A 291 -12.76 18.94 19.90
CA GLU A 291 -14.00 18.88 20.67
C GLU A 291 -15.07 19.79 20.04
N GLY A 292 -16.29 19.28 19.93
CA GLY A 292 -17.43 19.99 19.31
C GLY A 292 -17.65 19.66 17.83
N ASP A 293 -16.63 19.19 17.13
CA ASP A 293 -16.74 18.78 15.73
C ASP A 293 -17.42 17.41 15.61
N VAL A 294 -18.44 17.32 14.76
CA VAL A 294 -19.22 16.09 14.58
C VAL A 294 -18.68 15.30 13.39
N PRO A 295 -18.28 14.04 13.58
CA PRO A 295 -17.83 13.19 12.48
C PRO A 295 -18.97 12.86 11.52
N TYR A 296 -18.62 12.48 10.30
CA TYR A 296 -19.58 12.13 9.26
C TYR A 296 -19.05 11.06 8.34
N VAL A 297 -19.94 10.44 7.58
CA VAL A 297 -19.59 9.59 6.45
C VAL A 297 -20.05 10.30 5.19
N VAL A 298 -19.13 10.53 4.26
CA VAL A 298 -19.46 11.11 2.95
C VAL A 298 -19.53 10.02 1.90
N VAL A 299 -20.48 10.16 0.97
CA VAL A 299 -20.61 9.33 -0.22
C VAL A 299 -20.23 10.17 -1.42
N LEU A 300 -19.15 9.81 -2.10
CA LEU A 300 -18.63 10.51 -3.27
C LEU A 300 -18.92 9.70 -4.52
N ASN A 301 -19.27 10.38 -5.62
CA ASN A 301 -19.27 9.75 -6.94
C ASN A 301 -17.83 9.31 -7.28
N ALA A 302 -17.58 8.05 -7.61
CA ALA A 302 -16.22 7.56 -7.85
C ALA A 302 -15.61 8.09 -9.17
N GLU A 303 -16.42 8.47 -10.16
CA GLU A 303 -15.96 9.07 -11.41
C GLU A 303 -15.52 10.53 -11.21
N THR A 304 -16.33 11.33 -10.53
CA THR A 304 -16.17 12.79 -10.42
C THR A 304 -15.60 13.29 -9.10
N LEU A 305 -15.66 12.48 -8.03
CA LEU A 305 -15.45 12.88 -6.63
C LEU A 305 -16.44 13.92 -6.09
N GLU A 306 -17.56 14.16 -6.79
CA GLU A 306 -18.62 15.02 -6.27
C GLU A 306 -19.35 14.34 -5.11
N GLU A 307 -19.63 15.11 -4.06
CA GLU A 307 -20.41 14.64 -2.91
C GLU A 307 -21.86 14.38 -3.33
N GLN A 308 -22.32 13.14 -3.18
CA GLN A 308 -23.68 12.71 -3.50
C GLN A 308 -24.58 12.63 -2.26
N ALA A 309 -23.99 12.30 -1.11
CA ALA A 309 -24.69 12.23 0.16
C ALA A 309 -23.73 12.37 1.33
N ARG A 310 -24.29 12.74 2.49
CA ARG A 310 -23.57 12.81 3.75
C ARG A 310 -24.45 12.28 4.88
N PHE A 311 -23.86 11.45 5.72
CA PHE A 311 -24.46 11.00 6.97
C PHE A 311 -23.68 11.59 8.14
N VAL A 312 -24.28 12.57 8.82
CA VAL A 312 -23.71 13.11 10.06
C VAL A 312 -23.92 12.07 11.17
N VAL A 313 -22.83 11.65 11.78
CA VAL A 313 -22.86 10.58 12.77
C VAL A 313 -23.38 11.17 14.10
N PRO A 314 -24.46 10.63 14.69
CA PRO A 314 -25.07 11.18 15.92
C PRO A 314 -24.28 10.78 17.18
N GLN A 315 -22.96 10.86 17.12
CA GLN A 315 -22.04 10.67 18.23
C GLN A 315 -21.01 11.80 18.24
N SER A 316 -20.51 12.15 19.42
CA SER A 316 -19.50 13.21 19.55
C SER A 316 -18.16 12.85 18.90
N ARG A 317 -17.86 11.54 18.76
CA ARG A 317 -16.64 11.03 18.15
C ARG A 317 -16.88 9.67 17.51
N ILE A 318 -16.15 9.41 16.43
CA ILE A 318 -15.87 8.07 15.93
C ILE A 318 -14.36 7.86 16.02
N PRO A 319 -13.87 6.74 16.59
CA PRO A 319 -12.45 6.43 16.55
C PRO A 319 -11.96 6.33 15.11
N LEU A 320 -10.72 6.74 14.87
CA LEU A 320 -10.07 6.47 13.58
C LEU A 320 -9.97 4.95 13.38
N GLY A 321 -10.69 4.44 12.39
CA GLY A 321 -10.52 3.08 11.88
C GLY A 321 -9.42 3.02 10.82
N PHE A 322 -9.02 1.80 10.44
CA PHE A 322 -8.00 1.58 9.41
C PHE A 322 -8.63 1.04 8.12
N HIS A 323 -9.16 -0.19 8.16
CA HIS A 323 -9.68 -0.87 6.98
C HIS A 323 -11.15 -1.24 7.13
N ALA A 324 -11.84 -1.23 6.00
CA ALA A 324 -13.21 -1.67 5.88
C ALA A 324 -13.45 -2.35 4.52
N HIS A 325 -14.49 -3.19 4.50
CA HIS A 325 -14.97 -3.83 3.30
C HIS A 325 -16.49 -3.68 3.23
N TYR A 326 -16.99 -3.36 2.04
CA TYR A 326 -18.42 -3.32 1.79
C TYR A 326 -18.91 -4.73 1.47
N THR A 327 -19.84 -5.24 2.29
CA THR A 327 -20.53 -6.50 1.99
C THR A 327 -21.93 -6.19 1.50
N GLN A 328 -22.25 -6.66 0.30
CA GLN A 328 -23.62 -6.59 -0.19
C GLN A 328 -24.51 -7.44 0.73
N ARG A 329 -25.66 -6.91 1.14
CA ARG A 329 -26.63 -7.69 1.92
C ARG A 329 -27.19 -8.80 1.02
N SER A 330 -27.15 -10.03 1.51
CA SER A 330 -27.93 -11.12 0.94
C SER A 330 -29.41 -10.76 1.09
N ASN A 331 -30.14 -10.69 -0.03
CA ASN A 331 -31.59 -10.51 -0.02
C ASN A 331 -32.30 -11.76 0.49
#